data_AF-A0A8J4Q557-F1
#
_entry.id   AF-A0A8J4Q557-F1
#
_cell.length_a   1.000
_cell.length_b   1.000
_cell.length_c   1.000
_cell.angle_alpha   90.00
_cell.angle_beta   90.00
_cell.angle_gamma   90.00
#
_symmetry.space_group_name_H-M   'P 1'
#
loop_
_entity.id
_entity.type
_entity.pdbx_description
1 polymer ?
#
loop_
_entity_poly.entity_id
_entity_poly.type
_entity_poly.pdbx_seq_one_letter_code
_entity_poly.pdbx_strand_id
1 'polypeptide(L)'
;MSLHLAKLDDDNFDSGIILDTPFFPGEDIKLQCIVGACSNGLICMQACTRGDHFFSFVLWNPAIREFKVVPPLPVQFPSNIDYQHTASGFGYDHNSNDFKVVTILTYWNFTGYSLIWDPRVILYKHVEVYSLSTDSWRQVNCDTISDIHVFSGCCEIYLNGAYHWSGRTKEKDYNIIVSFDMSNEVFGILSMPDLIDISHFNQIWQALAVLGNCVALIVYNICAPEKIFDIWVMHEYGVKESWTKQYVIGPLSGIRKLVGPANSGHILLLGDKILLVEDIGQVVVYNLNAQQIKNLQVSGHPLYYATQAIAFVESLVSIMGRNVIEN
;
A
#
# COMPACT_ATOMS: atom_id res chain seq x y z
N MET A 1 3.12 20.44 -1.61
CA MET A 1 3.84 19.16 -1.66
C MET A 1 3.87 18.69 -3.10
N SER A 2 5.04 18.80 -3.72
CA SER A 2 5.37 18.16 -5.00
C SER A 2 5.80 16.73 -4.71
N LEU A 3 5.30 15.76 -5.47
CA LEU A 3 5.79 14.39 -5.41
C LEU A 3 7.14 14.33 -6.13
N HIS A 4 8.17 13.86 -5.45
CA HIS A 4 9.49 13.61 -6.05
C HIS A 4 9.68 12.11 -6.16
N LEU A 5 9.95 11.63 -7.37
CA LEU A 5 10.15 10.21 -7.65
C LEU A 5 11.63 9.97 -7.93
N ALA A 6 12.20 8.96 -7.30
CA ALA A 6 13.56 8.51 -7.55
C ALA A 6 13.56 6.99 -7.74
N LYS A 7 14.28 6.52 -8.76
CA LYS A 7 14.60 5.11 -9.00
C LYS A 7 15.96 4.83 -8.38
N LEU A 8 16.07 3.77 -7.58
CA LEU A 8 17.33 3.29 -7.01
C LEU A 8 17.79 2.06 -7.80
N ASP A 9 19.09 1.95 -8.08
CA ASP A 9 19.64 0.78 -8.78
C ASP A 9 19.76 -0.44 -7.85
N ASP A 10 19.31 -1.61 -8.33
CA ASP A 10 19.12 -2.86 -7.57
C ASP A 10 20.41 -3.39 -6.92
N ASP A 11 21.55 -3.27 -7.59
CA ASP A 11 22.76 -3.99 -7.18
C ASP A 11 23.39 -3.38 -5.93
N ASN A 12 23.53 -2.05 -5.89
CA ASN A 12 24.31 -1.39 -4.83
C ASN A 12 23.62 -0.22 -4.13
N PHE A 13 22.47 0.28 -4.61
CA PHE A 13 21.88 1.54 -4.13
C PHE A 13 22.90 2.70 -4.12
N ASP A 14 23.83 2.71 -5.09
CA ASP A 14 24.90 3.71 -5.17
C ASP A 14 24.42 5.03 -5.82
N SER A 15 23.37 4.95 -6.63
CA SER A 15 22.81 6.08 -7.37
C SER A 15 21.28 6.03 -7.38
N GLY A 16 20.67 7.20 -7.21
CA GLY A 16 19.26 7.43 -7.45
C GLY A 16 19.05 8.28 -8.71
N ILE A 17 18.21 7.84 -9.63
CA ILE A 17 17.80 8.63 -10.80
C ILE A 17 16.46 9.28 -10.48
N ILE A 18 16.40 10.62 -10.51
CA ILE A 18 15.12 11.34 -10.40
C ILE A 18 14.29 11.01 -11.64
N LEU A 19 13.08 10.51 -11.43
CA LEU A 19 12.13 10.26 -12.49
C LEU A 19 11.29 11.52 -12.73
N ASP A 20 11.14 11.90 -13.99
CA ASP A 20 10.18 12.91 -14.40
C ASP A 20 8.77 12.35 -14.16
N THR A 21 8.02 12.99 -13.28
CA THR A 21 6.61 12.66 -13.06
C THR A 21 5.83 12.91 -14.35
N PRO A 22 4.82 12.07 -14.68
CA PRO A 22 3.94 12.32 -15.82
C PRO A 22 3.37 13.75 -15.78
N PHE A 23 3.47 14.46 -16.89
CA PHE A 23 2.82 15.75 -17.07
C PHE A 23 1.46 15.52 -17.70
N PHE A 24 0.39 16.08 -17.10
CA PHE A 24 -0.98 15.95 -17.57
C PHE A 24 -1.42 17.28 -18.21
N PRO A 25 -1.31 17.45 -19.54
CA PRO A 25 -1.65 18.71 -20.19
C PRO A 25 -3.16 18.95 -20.12
N GLY A 26 -3.58 20.08 -19.55
CA GLY A 26 -4.99 20.48 -19.52
C GLY A 26 -5.81 19.91 -18.36
N GLU A 27 -5.22 19.09 -17.49
CA GLU A 27 -5.85 18.59 -16.27
C GLU A 27 -5.05 19.05 -15.04
N ASP A 28 -5.72 19.64 -14.05
CA ASP A 28 -5.12 20.01 -12.76
C ASP A 28 -4.97 18.74 -11.88
N ILE A 29 -4.23 17.73 -12.38
CA ILE A 29 -3.93 16.48 -11.68
C ILE A 29 -2.70 16.65 -10.80
N LYS A 30 -2.85 16.33 -9.52
CA LYS A 30 -1.77 16.28 -8.56
C LYS A 30 -1.64 14.88 -7.96
N LEU A 31 -0.55 14.21 -8.30
CA LEU A 31 -0.18 12.92 -7.70
C LEU A 31 -0.01 13.07 -6.18
N GLN A 32 -0.56 12.13 -5.43
CA GLN A 32 -0.55 12.14 -3.96
C GLN A 32 0.33 11.03 -3.38
N CYS A 33 0.10 9.79 -3.79
CA CYS A 33 0.79 8.63 -3.26
C CYS A 33 0.86 7.49 -4.28
N ILE A 34 1.79 6.57 -4.06
CA ILE A 34 1.89 5.30 -4.77
C ILE A 34 0.92 4.34 -4.09
N VAL A 35 -0.02 3.80 -4.85
CA VAL A 35 -0.92 2.73 -4.40
C VAL A 35 -0.15 1.42 -4.41
N GLY A 36 0.43 1.06 -5.56
CA GLY A 36 1.14 -0.19 -5.71
C GLY A 36 1.86 -0.27 -7.06
N ALA A 37 2.61 -1.34 -7.24
CA ALA A 37 3.32 -1.66 -8.46
C ALA A 37 3.26 -3.16 -8.68
N CYS A 38 3.32 -3.57 -9.93
CA CYS A 38 3.27 -4.96 -10.32
C CYS A 38 4.63 -5.43 -10.88
N SER A 39 4.87 -6.74 -10.86
CA SER A 39 6.03 -7.38 -11.52
C SER A 39 6.11 -7.11 -13.02
N ASN A 40 5.01 -6.65 -13.63
CA ASN A 40 4.94 -6.26 -15.04
C ASN A 40 5.23 -4.77 -15.27
N GLY A 41 5.88 -4.06 -14.34
CA GLY A 41 6.43 -2.72 -14.57
C GLY A 41 5.45 -1.55 -14.57
N LEU A 42 4.17 -1.82 -14.34
CA LEU A 42 3.17 -0.76 -14.13
C LEU A 42 3.16 -0.33 -12.66
N ILE A 43 3.03 0.97 -12.45
CA ILE A 43 2.84 1.62 -11.16
C ILE A 43 1.45 2.26 -11.17
N CYS A 44 0.68 2.05 -10.11
CA CYS A 44 -0.57 2.74 -9.86
C CYS A 44 -0.37 3.82 -8.78
N MET A 45 -0.80 5.03 -9.09
CA MET A 45 -0.71 6.19 -8.21
C MET A 45 -2.10 6.76 -7.97
N GLN A 46 -2.34 7.23 -6.75
CA GLN A 46 -3.52 8.03 -6.42
C GLN A 46 -3.22 9.50 -6.71
N ALA A 47 -4.18 10.20 -7.28
CA ALA A 47 -4.10 11.62 -7.61
C ALA A 47 -5.35 12.36 -7.16
N CYS A 48 -5.27 13.68 -7.05
CA CYS A 48 -6.44 14.55 -6.90
C CYS A 48 -6.53 15.52 -8.07
N THR A 49 -7.76 15.72 -8.55
CA THR A 49 -8.12 16.76 -9.51
C THR A 49 -8.65 17.99 -8.77
N ARG A 50 -8.22 19.19 -9.16
CA ARG A 50 -8.67 20.42 -8.51
C ARG A 50 -10.15 20.69 -8.83
N GLY A 51 -10.99 20.69 -7.79
CA GLY A 51 -12.43 20.97 -7.91
C GLY A 51 -13.32 19.77 -7.58
N ASP A 52 -12.76 18.56 -7.60
CA ASP A 52 -13.45 17.34 -7.20
C ASP A 52 -13.07 16.96 -5.76
N HIS A 53 -14.04 16.41 -5.03
CA HIS A 53 -13.79 15.76 -3.73
C HIS A 53 -13.25 14.32 -3.92
N PHE A 54 -12.99 13.93 -5.18
CA PHE A 54 -12.67 12.57 -5.55
C PHE A 54 -11.18 12.40 -5.82
N PHE A 55 -10.66 11.26 -5.41
CA PHE A 55 -9.36 10.78 -5.83
C PHE A 55 -9.52 10.10 -7.21
N SER A 56 -8.54 10.32 -8.07
CA SER A 56 -8.38 9.61 -9.34
C SER A 56 -7.20 8.64 -9.24
N PHE A 57 -7.09 7.71 -10.17
CA PHE A 57 -5.91 6.86 -10.30
C PHE A 57 -5.17 7.16 -11.59
N VAL A 58 -3.86 7.05 -11.54
CA VAL A 58 -2.99 7.10 -12.72
C VAL A 58 -2.20 5.81 -12.78
N LEU A 59 -2.32 5.12 -13.90
CA LEU A 59 -1.43 4.02 -14.25
C LEU A 59 -0.25 4.58 -15.02
N TRP A 60 0.95 4.16 -14.68
CA TRP A 60 2.18 4.68 -15.26
C TRP A 60 3.18 3.56 -15.50
N ASN A 61 3.73 3.51 -16.72
CA ASN A 61 4.88 2.71 -17.07
C ASN A 61 6.08 3.65 -17.29
N PRO A 62 6.99 3.78 -16.32
CA PRO A 62 8.14 4.68 -16.43
C PRO A 62 9.12 4.28 -17.53
N ALA A 63 9.22 2.98 -17.86
CA ALA A 63 10.21 2.48 -18.83
C ALA A 63 9.93 2.94 -20.27
N ILE A 64 8.64 3.02 -20.63
CA ILE A 64 8.19 3.49 -21.95
C ILE A 64 7.53 4.87 -21.90
N ARG A 65 7.51 5.51 -20.73
CA ARG A 65 6.94 6.85 -20.48
C ARG A 65 5.45 6.95 -20.86
N GLU A 66 4.72 5.84 -20.75
CA GLU A 66 3.28 5.82 -20.98
C GLU A 66 2.53 5.99 -19.66
N PHE A 67 1.44 6.74 -19.68
CA PHE A 67 0.55 6.87 -18.55
C PHE A 67 -0.90 6.89 -19.03
N LYS A 68 -1.81 6.53 -18.13
CA LYS A 68 -3.26 6.59 -18.34
C LYS A 68 -3.94 7.06 -17.07
N VAL A 69 -4.74 8.10 -17.20
CA VAL A 69 -5.68 8.51 -16.14
C VAL A 69 -6.85 7.52 -16.18
N VAL A 70 -7.09 6.87 -15.06
CA VAL A 70 -8.22 5.95 -14.89
C VAL A 70 -9.51 6.77 -14.86
N PRO A 71 -10.58 6.34 -15.55
CA PRO A 71 -11.84 7.07 -15.54
C PRO A 71 -12.37 7.28 -14.11
N PRO A 72 -13.13 8.36 -13.86
CA PRO A 72 -13.74 8.59 -12.56
C PRO A 72 -14.59 7.41 -12.11
N LEU A 73 -14.66 7.19 -10.79
CA LEU A 73 -15.54 6.18 -10.22
C LEU A 73 -17.01 6.48 -10.59
N PRO A 74 -17.79 5.46 -11.01
CA PRO A 74 -19.19 5.66 -11.42
C PRO A 74 -20.15 5.91 -10.24
N VAL A 75 -19.63 5.99 -9.02
CA VAL A 75 -20.41 6.03 -7.78
C VAL A 75 -21.06 7.41 -7.59
N GLN A 76 -22.38 7.42 -7.44
CA GLN A 76 -23.12 8.60 -6.99
C GLN A 76 -23.23 8.57 -5.46
N PHE A 77 -22.65 9.58 -4.83
CA PHE A 77 -22.60 9.66 -3.37
C PHE A 77 -23.88 10.30 -2.84
N PRO A 78 -24.64 9.62 -1.95
CA PRO A 78 -25.82 10.21 -1.35
C PRO A 78 -25.43 11.46 -0.57
N SER A 79 -26.11 12.59 -0.79
CA SER A 79 -25.79 13.86 -0.13
C SER A 79 -26.01 13.86 1.39
N ASN A 80 -26.64 12.82 1.92
CA ASN A 80 -27.03 12.67 3.32
C ASN A 80 -26.21 11.62 4.09
N ILE A 81 -25.20 11.00 3.46
CA ILE A 81 -24.37 9.97 4.09
C ILE A 81 -22.91 10.33 3.88
N ASP A 82 -22.17 10.40 4.97
CA ASP A 82 -20.73 10.59 4.93
C ASP A 82 -20.04 9.31 4.42
N TYR A 83 -19.04 9.49 3.57
CA TYR A 83 -18.26 8.40 3.02
C TYR A 83 -16.78 8.74 3.07
N GLN A 84 -15.96 7.69 3.03
CA GLN A 84 -14.51 7.84 2.98
C GLN A 84 -13.90 6.78 2.07
N HIS A 85 -12.91 7.23 1.29
CA HIS A 85 -11.93 6.32 0.70
C HIS A 85 -11.20 5.56 1.80
N THR A 86 -11.35 4.24 1.82
CA THR A 86 -10.89 3.42 2.93
C THR A 86 -9.66 2.59 2.59
N ALA A 87 -9.48 2.21 1.32
CA ALA A 87 -8.33 1.47 0.83
C ALA A 87 -8.33 1.40 -0.71
N SER A 88 -7.14 1.26 -1.29
CA SER A 88 -6.96 0.92 -2.69
C SER A 88 -5.97 -0.22 -2.83
N GLY A 89 -6.04 -0.97 -3.93
CA GLY A 89 -5.05 -1.96 -4.27
C GLY A 89 -4.84 -1.99 -5.78
N PHE A 90 -3.64 -2.39 -6.18
CA PHE A 90 -3.27 -2.54 -7.58
C PHE A 90 -2.58 -3.88 -7.79
N GLY A 91 -2.98 -4.62 -8.81
CA GLY A 91 -2.42 -5.93 -9.08
C GLY A 91 -2.74 -6.45 -10.48
N TYR A 92 -2.25 -7.66 -10.75
CA TYR A 92 -2.42 -8.34 -12.03
C TYR A 92 -3.31 -9.56 -11.86
N ASP A 93 -4.33 -9.64 -12.69
CA ASP A 93 -5.17 -10.82 -12.84
C ASP A 93 -4.51 -11.79 -13.82
N HIS A 94 -4.00 -12.89 -13.29
CA HIS A 94 -3.33 -13.92 -14.09
C HIS A 94 -4.30 -14.73 -14.97
N ASN A 95 -5.59 -14.78 -14.63
CA ASN A 95 -6.59 -15.53 -15.38
C ASN A 95 -7.03 -14.75 -16.63
N SER A 96 -7.29 -13.45 -16.51
CA SER A 96 -7.71 -12.60 -17.64
C SER A 96 -6.56 -11.89 -18.35
N ASN A 97 -5.34 -11.95 -17.81
CA ASN A 97 -4.17 -11.17 -18.25
C ASN A 97 -4.46 -9.67 -18.27
N ASP A 98 -4.98 -9.17 -17.15
CA ASP A 98 -5.39 -7.77 -17.01
C ASP A 98 -4.80 -7.13 -15.75
N PHE A 99 -4.67 -5.80 -15.79
CA PHE A 99 -4.32 -5.01 -14.63
C PHE A 99 -5.58 -4.46 -13.99
N LYS A 100 -5.67 -4.59 -12.67
CA LYS A 100 -6.84 -4.17 -11.91
C LYS A 100 -6.48 -3.19 -10.82
N VAL A 101 -7.36 -2.21 -10.63
CA VAL A 101 -7.36 -1.34 -9.45
C VAL A 101 -8.62 -1.66 -8.66
N VAL A 102 -8.47 -2.06 -7.41
CA VAL A 102 -9.58 -2.22 -6.48
C VAL A 102 -9.63 -1.01 -5.57
N THR A 103 -10.82 -0.47 -5.33
CA THR A 103 -11.04 0.61 -4.37
C THR A 103 -12.17 0.26 -3.41
N ILE A 104 -11.96 0.57 -2.15
CA ILE A 104 -12.92 0.34 -1.06
C ILE A 104 -13.39 1.68 -0.53
N LEU A 105 -14.69 1.91 -0.62
CA LEU A 105 -15.39 3.05 -0.04
C LEU A 105 -16.19 2.55 1.16
N THR A 106 -16.08 3.23 2.29
CA THR A 106 -16.88 2.94 3.48
C THR A 106 -17.81 4.11 3.75
N TYR A 107 -19.09 3.79 3.96
CA TYR A 107 -20.12 4.74 4.32
C TYR A 107 -20.41 4.63 5.82
N TRP A 108 -20.52 5.78 6.48
CA TRP A 108 -20.56 5.89 7.94
C TRP A 108 -21.79 6.66 8.38
N ASN A 109 -22.30 6.34 9.56
CA ASN A 109 -23.28 7.18 10.24
C ASN A 109 -22.55 8.03 11.30
N PHE A 110 -22.15 9.26 10.95
CA PHE A 110 -21.53 10.14 11.93
C PHE A 110 -22.59 10.70 12.88
N THR A 111 -22.70 10.10 14.07
CA THR A 111 -23.40 10.71 15.21
C THR A 111 -22.37 11.45 16.09
N GLY A 112 -21.87 12.60 15.63
CA GLY A 112 -21.07 13.54 16.44
C GLY A 112 -19.54 13.50 16.28
N TYR A 113 -18.85 14.38 17.03
CA TYR A 113 -17.43 14.74 16.94
C TYR A 113 -16.42 13.68 17.48
N SER A 114 -16.65 12.39 17.26
CA SER A 114 -15.65 11.39 17.62
C SER A 114 -14.50 11.41 16.59
N LEU A 115 -13.30 11.80 17.02
CA LEU A 115 -12.06 11.68 16.26
C LEU A 115 -11.53 10.23 16.18
N ILE A 116 -12.27 9.27 16.74
CA ILE A 116 -11.88 7.85 16.81
C ILE A 116 -12.69 7.07 15.78
N TRP A 117 -11.98 6.45 14.82
CA TRP A 117 -12.53 5.52 13.84
C TRP A 117 -13.09 4.29 14.55
N ASP A 118 -14.42 4.17 14.55
CA ASP A 118 -15.13 3.08 15.22
C ASP A 118 -15.80 2.18 14.16
N PRO A 119 -15.36 0.92 13.98
CA PRO A 119 -15.99 0.00 13.03
C PRO A 119 -17.50 -0.18 13.27
N ARG A 120 -18.00 0.09 14.47
CA ARG A 120 -19.42 -0.04 14.85
C ARG A 120 -20.33 0.97 14.16
N VAL A 121 -19.80 2.08 13.65
CA VAL A 121 -20.59 3.11 12.93
C VAL A 121 -20.54 2.95 11.40
N ILE A 122 -19.92 1.88 10.91
CA ILE A 122 -19.95 1.50 9.49
C ILE A 122 -21.39 1.11 9.12
N LEU A 123 -21.96 1.78 8.12
CA LEU A 123 -23.27 1.48 7.57
C LEU A 123 -23.19 0.38 6.52
N TYR A 124 -22.38 0.61 5.49
CA TYR A 124 -22.13 -0.34 4.42
C TYR A 124 -20.82 0.00 3.71
N LYS A 125 -20.36 -0.94 2.90
CA LYS A 125 -19.20 -0.78 2.04
C LYS A 125 -19.58 -0.88 0.58
N HIS A 126 -18.79 -0.21 -0.23
CA HIS A 126 -18.87 -0.25 -1.67
C HIS A 126 -17.49 -0.53 -2.23
N VAL A 127 -17.38 -1.56 -3.06
CA VAL A 127 -16.11 -1.96 -3.67
C VAL A 127 -16.26 -1.94 -5.17
N GLU A 128 -15.35 -1.22 -5.83
CA GLU A 128 -15.27 -1.09 -7.28
C GLU A 128 -13.93 -1.64 -7.75
N VAL A 129 -13.96 -2.35 -8.87
CA VAL A 129 -12.77 -2.88 -9.54
C VAL A 129 -12.70 -2.30 -10.94
N TYR A 130 -11.64 -1.56 -11.21
CA TYR A 130 -11.28 -1.11 -12.54
C TYR A 130 -10.51 -2.22 -13.25
N SER A 131 -10.82 -2.43 -14.52
CA SER A 131 -10.10 -3.34 -15.42
C SER A 131 -9.49 -2.52 -16.54
N LEU A 132 -8.16 -2.62 -16.73
CA LEU A 132 -7.45 -1.86 -17.77
C LEU A 132 -7.90 -2.29 -19.17
N SER A 133 -8.15 -3.58 -19.37
CA SER A 133 -8.55 -4.13 -20.67
C SER A 133 -9.89 -3.62 -21.19
N THR A 134 -10.85 -3.35 -20.31
CA THR A 134 -12.18 -2.84 -20.66
C THR A 134 -12.35 -1.34 -20.42
N ASP A 135 -11.33 -0.71 -19.82
CA ASP A 135 -11.32 0.68 -19.41
C ASP A 135 -12.57 1.09 -18.60
N SER A 136 -13.01 0.20 -17.70
CA SER A 136 -14.27 0.38 -16.99
C SER A 136 -14.20 -0.11 -15.55
N TRP A 137 -15.00 0.53 -14.70
CA TRP A 137 -15.26 0.09 -13.33
C TRP A 137 -16.42 -0.89 -13.27
N ARG A 138 -16.37 -1.81 -12.31
CA ARG A 138 -17.50 -2.64 -11.92
C ARG A 138 -17.53 -2.92 -10.43
N GLN A 139 -18.74 -2.94 -9.88
CA GLN A 139 -18.96 -3.27 -8.49
C GLN A 139 -18.72 -4.76 -8.24
N VAL A 140 -18.15 -5.07 -7.08
CA VAL A 140 -17.97 -6.45 -6.60
C VAL A 140 -18.60 -6.66 -5.23
N ASN A 141 -18.91 -7.91 -4.91
CA ASN A 141 -19.43 -8.29 -3.60
C ASN A 141 -18.35 -8.04 -2.52
N CYS A 142 -18.77 -7.48 -1.38
CA CYS A 142 -17.88 -7.20 -0.25
C CYS A 142 -18.46 -7.66 1.09
N ASP A 143 -19.35 -8.66 1.09
CA ASP A 143 -20.04 -9.14 2.28
C ASP A 143 -19.05 -9.66 3.33
N THR A 144 -18.01 -10.36 2.90
CA THR A 144 -16.90 -10.86 3.74
C THR A 144 -16.26 -9.76 4.58
N ILE A 145 -16.24 -8.52 4.09
CA ILE A 145 -15.59 -7.39 4.76
C ILE A 145 -16.59 -6.35 5.27
N SER A 146 -17.90 -6.60 5.21
CA SER A 146 -18.95 -5.63 5.56
C SER A 146 -18.75 -4.98 6.93
N ASP A 147 -18.34 -5.77 7.94
CA ASP A 147 -18.12 -5.34 9.33
C ASP A 147 -16.66 -5.09 9.71
N ILE A 148 -15.76 -5.06 8.73
CA ILE A 148 -14.33 -4.84 8.95
C ILE A 148 -14.02 -3.38 8.68
N HIS A 149 -13.28 -2.69 9.53
CA HIS A 149 -12.63 -1.44 9.12
C HIS A 149 -11.30 -1.79 8.44
N VAL A 150 -11.14 -1.43 7.17
CA VAL A 150 -9.88 -1.65 6.44
C VAL A 150 -9.05 -0.38 6.57
N PHE A 151 -7.74 -0.52 6.81
CA PHE A 151 -6.85 0.61 6.95
C PHE A 151 -6.10 0.85 5.65
N SER A 152 -6.40 1.94 4.94
CA SER A 152 -5.57 2.43 3.84
C SER A 152 -4.26 2.96 4.36
N GLY A 153 -3.20 2.69 3.60
CA GLY A 153 -1.97 3.42 3.71
C GLY A 153 -1.19 3.18 4.98
N CYS A 154 -1.52 2.15 5.77
CA CYS A 154 -0.79 1.73 6.96
C CYS A 154 0.01 0.43 6.77
N CYS A 155 -0.39 -0.44 5.82
CA CYS A 155 0.05 -1.83 5.70
C CYS A 155 -0.49 -2.46 4.41
N GLU A 156 0.19 -2.35 3.28
CA GLU A 156 -0.30 -2.94 2.03
C GLU A 156 0.78 -3.64 1.24
N ILE A 157 0.47 -4.86 0.79
CA ILE A 157 1.37 -5.69 -0.02
C ILE A 157 0.61 -6.38 -1.14
N TYR A 158 1.26 -6.50 -2.30
CA TYR A 158 0.83 -7.38 -3.37
C TYR A 158 1.70 -8.64 -3.36
N LEU A 159 1.08 -9.81 -3.22
CA LEU A 159 1.76 -11.10 -3.16
C LEU A 159 0.89 -12.18 -3.81
N ASN A 160 1.47 -12.97 -4.71
CA ASN A 160 0.84 -14.14 -5.33
C ASN A 160 -0.56 -13.87 -5.92
N GLY A 161 -0.73 -12.76 -6.64
CA GLY A 161 -2.01 -12.42 -7.27
C GLY A 161 -3.04 -11.77 -6.33
N ALA A 162 -2.72 -11.63 -5.04
CA ALA A 162 -3.61 -11.01 -4.06
C ALA A 162 -3.00 -9.74 -3.47
N TYR A 163 -3.86 -8.74 -3.27
CA TYR A 163 -3.51 -7.52 -2.55
C TYR A 163 -3.98 -7.62 -1.11
N HIS A 164 -3.18 -7.14 -0.16
CA HIS A 164 -3.43 -7.30 1.26
C HIS A 164 -3.43 -5.95 1.95
N TRP A 165 -4.34 -5.77 2.90
CA TRP A 165 -4.43 -4.61 3.78
C TRP A 165 -4.48 -5.08 5.23
N SER A 166 -4.11 -4.20 6.16
CA SER A 166 -4.53 -4.37 7.55
C SER A 166 -5.99 -4.00 7.73
N GLY A 167 -6.66 -4.68 8.65
CA GLY A 167 -8.03 -4.35 9.05
C GLY A 167 -8.30 -4.62 10.53
N ARG A 168 -9.47 -4.21 11.00
CA ARG A 168 -9.97 -4.44 12.37
C ARG A 168 -11.44 -4.82 12.33
N THR A 169 -11.84 -5.80 13.14
CA THR A 169 -13.25 -6.23 13.24
C THR A 169 -14.02 -5.43 14.31
N LYS A 170 -15.36 -5.46 14.27
CA LYS A 170 -16.22 -4.85 15.31
C LYS A 170 -16.08 -5.50 16.70
N GLU A 171 -15.84 -6.81 16.73
CA GLU A 171 -15.94 -7.62 17.96
C GLU A 171 -14.61 -7.81 18.69
N LYS A 172 -13.48 -7.58 18.02
CA LYS A 172 -12.16 -7.85 18.59
C LYS A 172 -11.21 -6.68 18.35
N ASP A 173 -10.47 -6.30 19.38
CA ASP A 173 -9.37 -5.32 19.29
C ASP A 173 -8.16 -5.84 18.48
N TYR A 174 -8.24 -7.03 17.88
CA TYR A 174 -7.15 -7.60 17.09
C TYR A 174 -7.14 -7.03 15.67
N ASN A 175 -5.94 -6.70 15.21
CA ASN A 175 -5.71 -6.43 13.79
C ASN A 175 -5.76 -7.76 13.04
N ILE A 176 -6.37 -7.75 11.86
CA ILE A 176 -6.43 -8.85 10.89
C ILE A 176 -5.77 -8.40 9.59
N ILE A 177 -5.50 -9.35 8.69
CA ILE A 177 -5.12 -9.04 7.31
C ILE A 177 -6.32 -9.32 6.43
N VAL A 178 -6.73 -8.34 5.64
CA VAL A 178 -7.73 -8.49 4.59
C VAL A 178 -6.98 -8.71 3.28
N SER A 179 -7.35 -9.73 2.52
CA SER A 179 -6.80 -9.96 1.18
C SER A 179 -7.89 -9.82 0.11
N PHE A 180 -7.48 -9.50 -1.11
CA PHE A 180 -8.33 -9.51 -2.29
C PHE A 180 -7.58 -10.19 -3.43
N ASP A 181 -8.11 -11.32 -3.88
CA ASP A 181 -7.59 -12.07 -5.04
C ASP A 181 -7.96 -11.31 -6.32
N MET A 182 -6.97 -10.89 -7.11
CA MET A 182 -7.23 -10.10 -8.33
C MET A 182 -7.90 -10.91 -9.45
N SER A 183 -7.75 -12.23 -9.44
CA SER A 183 -8.23 -13.11 -10.50
C SER A 183 -9.65 -13.58 -10.23
N ASN A 184 -9.91 -14.01 -9.00
CA ASN A 184 -11.22 -14.48 -8.54
C ASN A 184 -12.10 -13.36 -7.99
N GLU A 185 -11.49 -12.22 -7.64
CA GLU A 185 -12.15 -11.04 -7.07
C GLU A 185 -12.95 -11.33 -5.81
N VAL A 186 -12.34 -12.13 -4.94
CA VAL A 186 -12.90 -12.50 -3.65
C VAL A 186 -12.04 -11.97 -2.52
N PHE A 187 -12.70 -11.53 -1.45
CA PHE A 187 -12.03 -11.13 -0.23
C PHE A 187 -11.70 -12.35 0.64
N GLY A 188 -10.50 -12.32 1.22
CA GLY A 188 -10.06 -13.25 2.25
C GLY A 188 -9.73 -12.52 3.56
N ILE A 189 -9.72 -13.28 4.66
CA ILE A 189 -9.32 -12.80 5.98
C ILE A 189 -8.23 -13.74 6.51
N LEU A 190 -7.08 -13.19 6.87
CA LEU A 190 -5.98 -13.91 7.48
C LEU A 190 -5.77 -13.40 8.91
N SER A 191 -5.35 -14.30 9.79
CA SER A 191 -5.05 -13.97 11.18
C SER A 191 -3.65 -13.38 11.31
N MET A 192 -3.51 -12.37 12.17
CA MET A 192 -2.21 -11.88 12.65
C MET A 192 -1.62 -12.85 13.70
N PRO A 193 -0.29 -12.81 13.93
CA PRO A 193 0.34 -13.52 15.04
C PRO A 193 -0.11 -12.94 16.40
N ASP A 194 -0.02 -13.77 17.45
CA ASP A 194 -0.30 -13.32 18.81
C ASP A 194 0.90 -12.52 19.35
N LEU A 195 0.79 -11.19 19.38
CA LEU A 195 1.86 -10.27 19.75
C LEU A 195 2.01 -10.07 21.28
N ILE A 196 1.89 -11.15 22.06
CA ILE A 196 1.75 -11.12 23.52
C ILE A 196 2.91 -10.34 24.19
N ASP A 197 4.14 -10.53 23.73
CA ASP A 197 5.34 -9.90 24.30
C ASP A 197 5.42 -8.37 24.10
N ILE A 198 4.65 -7.83 23.16
CA ILE A 198 4.74 -6.44 22.70
C ILE A 198 3.56 -5.61 23.24
N SER A 199 2.57 -6.28 23.84
CA SER A 199 1.31 -5.71 24.34
C SER A 199 1.46 -4.65 25.43
N HIS A 200 2.64 -4.54 26.07
CA HIS A 200 2.92 -3.55 27.11
C HIS A 200 3.27 -2.15 26.58
N PHE A 201 3.45 -1.98 25.25
CA PHE A 201 3.78 -0.69 24.66
C PHE A 201 2.51 0.07 24.26
N ASN A 202 2.37 1.30 24.75
CA ASN A 202 1.19 2.14 24.49
C ASN A 202 1.01 2.55 23.01
N GLN A 203 2.06 2.46 22.17
CA GLN A 203 2.02 2.90 20.76
C GLN A 203 2.86 1.98 19.85
N ILE A 204 2.27 0.85 19.48
CA ILE A 204 2.85 -0.12 18.55
C ILE A 204 2.47 0.25 17.12
N TRP A 205 3.45 0.26 16.22
CA TRP A 205 3.21 0.27 14.78
C TRP A 205 3.31 -1.15 14.23
N GLN A 206 2.46 -1.44 13.26
CA GLN A 206 2.46 -2.68 12.51
C GLN A 206 2.56 -2.33 11.04
N ALA A 207 3.39 -3.05 10.30
CA ALA A 207 3.57 -2.87 8.86
C ALA A 207 3.61 -4.24 8.19
N LEU A 208 2.79 -4.42 7.15
CA LEU A 208 2.90 -5.59 6.27
C LEU A 208 4.08 -5.42 5.32
N ALA A 209 4.75 -6.54 5.05
CA ALA A 209 5.86 -6.62 4.12
C ALA A 209 5.86 -7.99 3.40
N VAL A 210 6.64 -8.09 2.34
CA VAL A 210 6.91 -9.37 1.66
C VAL A 210 8.34 -9.76 1.98
N LEU A 211 8.55 -10.96 2.55
CA LEU A 211 9.88 -11.51 2.74
C LEU A 211 10.01 -12.83 1.99
N GLY A 212 10.86 -12.85 0.97
CA GLY A 212 10.90 -13.96 0.00
C GLY A 212 9.54 -14.07 -0.70
N ASN A 213 8.83 -15.18 -0.51
CA ASN A 213 7.48 -15.38 -1.04
C ASN A 213 6.42 -15.49 0.07
N CYS A 214 6.72 -14.96 1.26
CA CYS A 214 5.86 -15.04 2.44
C CYS A 214 5.33 -13.66 2.84
N VAL A 215 4.14 -13.65 3.45
CA VAL A 215 3.63 -12.47 4.15
C VAL A 215 4.45 -12.28 5.41
N ALA A 216 4.97 -11.08 5.62
CA ALA A 216 5.69 -10.70 6.83
C ALA A 216 4.98 -9.56 7.54
N LEU A 217 5.14 -9.51 8.86
CA LEU A 217 4.64 -8.46 9.73
C LEU A 217 5.81 -7.87 10.51
N ILE A 218 5.96 -6.55 10.44
CA ILE A 218 7.00 -5.82 11.15
C ILE A 218 6.36 -4.99 12.24
N VAL A 219 6.85 -5.15 13.46
CA VAL A 219 6.27 -4.57 14.67
C VAL A 219 7.34 -3.79 15.44
N TYR A 220 7.03 -2.55 15.82
CA TYR A 220 7.95 -1.72 16.61
C TYR A 220 7.21 -0.64 17.42
N ASN A 221 7.90 -0.10 18.43
CA ASN A 221 7.39 1.00 19.24
C ASN A 221 7.73 2.38 18.60
N ILE A 222 6.69 3.13 18.23
CA ILE A 222 6.78 4.42 17.54
C ILE A 222 7.40 5.50 18.42
N CYS A 223 7.23 5.40 19.73
CA CYS A 223 7.67 6.39 20.70
C CYS A 223 8.99 6.03 21.37
N ALA A 224 9.50 4.81 21.17
CA ALA A 224 10.79 4.42 21.71
C ALA A 224 11.91 5.29 21.10
N PRO A 225 12.85 5.82 21.91
CA PRO A 225 13.99 6.58 21.41
C PRO A 225 14.87 5.76 20.45
N GLU A 226 15.06 4.48 20.78
CA GLU A 226 15.70 3.51 19.92
C GLU A 226 14.66 2.55 19.35
N LYS A 227 14.77 2.25 18.06
CA LYS A 227 13.84 1.35 17.39
C LYS A 227 14.33 -0.08 17.45
N ILE A 228 13.45 -0.96 17.92
CA ILE A 228 13.59 -2.41 17.78
C ILE A 228 12.45 -2.88 16.89
N PHE A 229 12.78 -3.54 15.79
CA PHE A 229 11.83 -4.07 14.83
C PHE A 229 11.78 -5.59 14.95
N ASP A 230 10.64 -6.11 15.40
CA ASP A 230 10.33 -7.53 15.37
C ASP A 230 9.75 -7.87 13.99
N ILE A 231 10.35 -8.84 13.29
CA ILE A 231 9.89 -9.31 11.99
C ILE A 231 9.33 -10.72 12.15
N TRP A 232 8.04 -10.85 11.93
CA TRP A 232 7.31 -12.11 11.89
C TRP A 232 7.06 -12.53 10.45
N VAL A 233 7.10 -13.83 10.17
CA VAL A 233 6.89 -14.39 8.82
C VAL A 233 5.88 -15.51 8.89
N MET A 234 4.91 -15.48 7.98
CA MET A 234 3.89 -16.52 7.79
C MET A 234 4.42 -17.53 6.78
N HIS A 235 4.94 -18.66 7.25
CA HIS A 235 5.56 -19.67 6.38
C HIS A 235 4.55 -20.43 5.53
N GLU A 236 3.33 -20.61 6.03
CA GLU A 236 2.23 -21.23 5.30
C GLU A 236 1.10 -20.22 5.16
N TYR A 237 0.83 -19.80 3.92
CA TYR A 237 -0.12 -18.74 3.63
C TYR A 237 -1.52 -19.07 4.19
N GLY A 238 -2.06 -18.19 5.02
CA GLY A 238 -3.36 -18.34 5.68
C GLY A 238 -3.38 -19.18 6.94
N VAL A 239 -2.26 -19.80 7.33
CA VAL A 239 -2.19 -20.64 8.54
C VAL A 239 -1.62 -19.81 9.70
N LYS A 240 -2.45 -19.51 10.71
CA LYS A 240 -2.07 -18.67 11.86
C LYS A 240 -0.86 -19.25 12.61
N GLU A 241 -0.84 -20.56 12.78
CA GLU A 241 0.18 -21.28 13.55
C GLU A 241 1.54 -21.29 12.84
N SER A 242 1.60 -20.91 11.56
CA SER A 242 2.84 -20.83 10.78
C SER A 242 3.62 -19.54 10.99
N TRP A 243 3.06 -18.57 11.71
CA TRP A 243 3.76 -17.34 12.04
C TRP A 243 4.92 -17.62 13.01
N THR A 244 6.14 -17.23 12.62
CA THR A 244 7.30 -17.26 13.51
C THR A 244 8.01 -15.91 13.52
N LYS A 245 8.56 -15.52 14.68
CA LYS A 245 9.44 -14.35 14.77
C LYS A 245 10.80 -14.74 14.20
N GLN A 246 11.12 -14.24 13.02
CA GLN A 246 12.32 -14.66 12.28
C GLN A 246 13.51 -13.72 12.51
N TYR A 247 13.26 -12.41 12.67
CA TYR A 247 14.33 -11.42 12.90
C TYR A 247 13.95 -10.43 14.00
N VAL A 248 14.98 -9.91 14.65
CA VAL A 248 14.91 -8.74 15.53
C VAL A 248 16.01 -7.78 15.09
N ILE A 249 15.63 -6.57 14.70
CA ILE A 249 16.57 -5.54 14.24
C ILE A 249 16.65 -4.44 15.28
N GLY A 250 17.88 -4.04 15.62
CA GLY A 250 18.16 -2.95 16.53
C GLY A 250 18.78 -3.42 17.85
N PRO A 251 18.82 -2.54 18.87
CA PRO A 251 18.28 -1.18 18.87
C PRO A 251 18.96 -0.27 17.84
N LEU A 252 18.17 0.51 17.09
CA LEU A 252 18.65 1.52 16.16
C LEU A 252 18.31 2.92 16.67
N SER A 253 19.34 3.73 16.92
CA SER A 253 19.22 5.14 17.26
C SER A 253 19.02 6.00 16.01
N GLY A 254 18.25 7.09 16.11
CA GLY A 254 18.05 8.06 15.03
C GLY A 254 17.14 7.61 13.89
N ILE A 255 16.48 6.45 14.02
CA ILE A 255 15.53 5.93 13.04
C ILE A 255 14.11 6.37 13.42
N ARG A 256 13.45 7.08 12.50
CA ARG A 256 12.07 7.54 12.69
C ARG A 256 11.06 6.47 12.36
N LYS A 257 11.20 5.89 11.17
CA LYS A 257 10.19 5.02 10.53
C LYS A 257 10.79 4.16 9.41
N LEU A 258 9.96 3.29 8.86
CA LEU A 258 10.25 2.51 7.66
C LEU A 258 9.78 3.21 6.36
N VAL A 259 10.21 2.71 5.18
CA VAL A 259 9.80 3.22 3.85
C VAL A 259 9.22 2.13 2.94
N GLY A 260 8.04 2.42 2.35
CA GLY A 260 7.34 1.57 1.38
C GLY A 260 6.14 2.30 0.75
N PRO A 261 5.25 1.65 -0.04
CA PRO A 261 4.13 2.32 -0.71
C PRO A 261 3.16 3.01 0.26
N ALA A 262 2.34 3.93 -0.24
CA ALA A 262 1.29 4.67 0.46
C ALA A 262 1.69 5.47 1.73
N ASN A 263 0.72 6.23 2.23
CA ASN A 263 0.88 7.33 3.16
C ASN A 263 1.38 6.94 4.57
N SER A 264 2.05 5.83 4.84
CA SER A 264 2.62 5.62 6.19
C SER A 264 4.00 5.01 6.26
N GLY A 265 4.63 4.78 5.10
CA GLY A 265 5.90 4.05 5.07
C GLY A 265 5.64 2.57 5.30
N HIS A 266 5.32 1.86 4.22
CA HIS A 266 5.33 0.41 4.24
C HIS A 266 6.79 -0.06 4.26
N ILE A 267 7.10 -1.32 3.96
CA ILE A 267 8.49 -1.76 3.91
C ILE A 267 8.76 -2.41 2.58
N LEU A 268 9.69 -1.82 1.83
CA LEU A 268 10.41 -2.57 0.81
C LEU A 268 11.47 -3.42 1.48
N LEU A 269 11.16 -4.70 1.61
CA LEU A 269 12.14 -5.76 1.81
C LEU A 269 12.65 -6.16 0.43
N LEU A 270 13.83 -5.69 0.07
CA LEU A 270 14.50 -6.03 -1.20
C LEU A 270 15.48 -7.14 -0.92
N GLY A 271 14.95 -8.37 -0.85
CA GLY A 271 15.71 -9.53 -0.40
C GLY A 271 16.10 -9.39 1.06
N ASP A 272 17.38 -9.12 1.33
CA ASP A 272 17.95 -8.93 2.67
C ASP A 272 18.07 -7.45 3.08
N LYS A 273 17.50 -6.51 2.31
CA LYS A 273 17.64 -5.07 2.56
C LYS A 273 16.31 -4.44 2.97
N ILE A 274 16.33 -3.54 3.95
CA ILE A 274 15.18 -2.77 4.45
C ILE A 274 15.44 -1.29 4.28
N LEU A 275 14.47 -0.56 3.73
CA LEU A 275 14.54 0.91 3.68
C LEU A 275 13.95 1.54 4.95
N LEU A 276 14.71 2.48 5.52
CA LEU A 276 14.38 3.23 6.72
C LEU A 276 14.49 4.75 6.45
N VAL A 277 13.81 5.54 7.27
CA VAL A 277 14.00 7.00 7.32
C VAL A 277 14.54 7.39 8.69
N GLU A 278 15.62 8.14 8.70
CA GLU A 278 16.18 8.76 9.89
C GLU A 278 15.31 9.93 10.38
N ASP A 279 15.49 10.35 11.64
CA ASP A 279 14.77 11.50 12.21
C ASP A 279 14.98 12.81 11.43
N ILE A 280 16.13 12.93 10.76
CA ILE A 280 16.47 14.06 9.89
C ILE A 280 15.88 13.96 8.47
N GLY A 281 15.13 12.89 8.17
CA GLY A 281 14.47 12.66 6.89
C GLY A 281 15.33 11.95 5.84
N GLN A 282 16.56 11.56 6.13
CA GLN A 282 17.41 10.84 5.18
C GLN A 282 16.96 9.38 5.03
N VAL A 283 16.98 8.89 3.80
CA VAL A 283 16.66 7.49 3.50
C VAL A 283 17.94 6.66 3.61
N VAL A 284 17.85 5.60 4.39
CA VAL A 284 18.96 4.64 4.61
C VAL A 284 18.49 3.22 4.33
N VAL A 285 19.42 2.35 3.96
CA VAL A 285 19.17 0.93 3.78
C VAL A 285 19.87 0.13 4.89
N TYR A 286 19.13 -0.72 5.57
CA TYR A 286 19.64 -1.69 6.53
C TYR A 286 19.77 -3.05 5.85
N ASN A 287 20.97 -3.64 5.86
CA ASN A 287 21.17 -5.02 5.39
C ASN A 287 21.02 -6.01 6.55
N LEU A 288 20.07 -6.94 6.45
CA LEU A 288 19.75 -7.96 7.43
C LEU A 288 20.91 -8.91 7.71
N ASN A 289 21.69 -9.27 6.67
CA ASN A 289 22.77 -10.25 6.77
C ASN A 289 24.04 -9.62 7.35
N ALA A 290 24.44 -8.46 6.83
CA ALA A 290 25.62 -7.72 7.26
C ALA A 290 25.39 -6.91 8.55
N GLN A 291 24.12 -6.68 8.91
CA GLN A 291 23.70 -5.84 10.04
C GLN A 291 24.28 -4.42 9.97
N GLN A 292 24.33 -3.85 8.76
CA GLN A 292 24.91 -2.54 8.50
C GLN A 292 23.88 -1.60 7.89
N ILE A 293 24.00 -0.31 8.24
CA ILE A 293 23.24 0.79 7.65
C ILE A 293 24.11 1.48 6.61
N LYS A 294 23.54 1.72 5.42
CA LYS A 294 24.13 2.54 4.38
C LYS A 294 23.18 3.69 4.03
N ASN A 295 23.73 4.90 3.93
CA ASN A 295 22.99 6.08 3.52
C ASN A 295 22.84 6.13 2.00
N LEU A 296 21.64 6.40 1.50
CA LEU A 296 21.35 6.41 0.06
C LEU A 296 21.52 7.77 -0.61
N GLN A 297 21.90 8.81 0.15
CA GLN A 297 21.98 10.19 -0.32
C GLN A 297 20.66 10.72 -0.92
N VAL A 298 19.53 10.08 -0.56
CA VAL A 298 18.19 10.51 -0.92
C VAL A 298 17.56 11.19 0.29
N SER A 299 17.17 12.45 0.13
CA SER A 299 16.40 13.15 1.14
C SER A 299 14.93 12.80 1.00
N GLY A 300 14.40 12.09 1.99
CA GLY A 300 12.97 12.00 2.22
C GLY A 300 12.49 13.16 3.10
N HIS A 301 11.27 13.02 3.60
CA HIS A 301 10.69 13.88 4.61
C HIS A 301 10.40 13.05 5.88
N PRO A 302 10.70 13.56 7.08
CA PRO A 302 10.61 12.79 8.33
C PRO A 302 9.17 12.51 8.79
N LEU A 303 8.16 13.14 8.17
CA LEU A 303 6.76 12.83 8.44
C LEU A 303 6.39 11.44 7.94
N TYR A 304 5.62 10.70 8.75
CA TYR A 304 5.16 9.33 8.45
C TYR A 304 4.51 9.20 7.08
N TYR A 305 3.80 10.24 6.64
CA TYR A 305 3.00 10.21 5.42
C TYR A 305 3.70 10.72 4.15
N ALA A 306 4.97 11.12 4.27
CA ALA A 306 5.62 11.95 3.24
C ALA A 306 6.67 11.25 2.36
N THR A 307 7.18 10.09 2.79
CA THR A 307 8.23 9.35 2.06
C THR A 307 7.73 7.94 1.78
N GLN A 308 7.72 7.57 0.49
CA GLN A 308 7.24 6.30 -0.01
C GLN A 308 8.28 5.71 -0.96
N ALA A 309 8.30 4.39 -1.07
CA ALA A 309 9.10 3.70 -2.07
C ALA A 309 8.38 2.44 -2.50
N ILE A 310 8.53 2.06 -3.76
CA ILE A 310 8.07 0.75 -4.24
C ILE A 310 9.12 0.09 -5.14
N ALA A 311 9.23 -1.23 -5.07
CA ALA A 311 10.00 -2.00 -6.04
C ALA A 311 9.11 -2.38 -7.19
N PHE A 312 9.67 -2.26 -8.38
CA PHE A 312 9.02 -2.66 -9.62
C PHE A 312 10.09 -3.13 -10.57
N VAL A 313 9.72 -4.05 -11.45
CA VAL A 313 10.60 -4.52 -12.53
C VAL A 313 10.16 -3.84 -13.80
N GLU A 314 11.06 -3.14 -14.48
CA GLU A 314 10.72 -2.45 -15.74
C GLU A 314 10.20 -3.44 -16.80
N SER A 315 9.21 -2.98 -17.58
CA SER A 315 8.64 -3.78 -18.65
C SER A 315 8.26 -2.89 -19.84
N LEU A 316 8.13 -3.51 -21.01
CA LEU A 316 7.62 -2.85 -22.22
C LEU A 316 6.10 -3.02 -22.39
N VAL A 317 5.38 -3.32 -21.31
CA VAL A 317 3.91 -3.45 -21.36
C VAL A 317 3.29 -2.10 -21.63
N SER A 318 2.57 -1.97 -22.75
CA SER A 318 1.84 -0.75 -23.10
C SER A 318 0.54 -0.63 -22.30
N ILE A 319 0.27 0.58 -21.81
CA ILE A 319 -0.97 0.94 -21.09
C ILE A 319 -2.07 1.36 -22.07
N MET A 320 -1.68 1.73 -23.30
CA MET A 320 -2.57 2.33 -24.29
C MET A 320 -3.24 1.31 -25.23
N GLY A 321 -2.89 0.02 -25.16
CA GLY A 321 -3.15 -0.93 -26.23
C GLY A 321 -3.82 -2.25 -25.84
N ARG A 322 -5.15 -2.27 -25.87
CA ARG A 322 -5.99 -3.28 -26.59
C ARG A 322 -7.28 -2.65 -27.13
N ASN A 323 -7.24 -1.42 -27.66
CA ASN A 323 -8.29 -0.97 -28.56
C ASN A 323 -8.03 -1.57 -29.94
N VAL A 324 -8.50 -2.80 -30.16
CA VAL A 324 -8.62 -3.31 -31.53
C VAL A 324 -9.71 -2.48 -32.20
N ILE A 325 -9.28 -1.63 -33.12
CA ILE A 325 -10.14 -0.98 -34.10
C ILE A 325 -10.73 -2.11 -34.95
N GLU A 326 -11.99 -2.46 -34.74
CA GLU A 326 -12.76 -3.17 -35.77
C GLU A 326 -13.34 -2.11 -36.72
N ASN A 327 -12.95 -2.23 -37.99
CA ASN A 327 -13.36 -1.39 -39.10
C ASN A 327 -14.84 -1.55 -39.48
#